data_AF-A0A536A699-F1
#
_entry.id   AF-A0A536A699-F1
#
_cell.length_a   1.000
_cell.length_b   1.000
_cell.length_c   1.000
_cell.angle_alpha   90.00
_cell.angle_beta   90.00
_cell.angle_gamma   90.00
#
_symmetry.space_group_name_H-M   'P 1'
#
loop_
_entity.id
_entity.type
_entity.pdbx_description
1 polymer ?
#
loop_
_entity_poly.entity_id
_entity_poly.type
_entity_poly.pdbx_seq_one_letter_code
_entity_poly.pdbx_strand_id
1 'polypeptide(L)'
;MHGYLGLVIPVRRVEEPCVLKVSWTDEAASSEAMALAAWNGQGAVRLLASQPALGALLLERLDHRRSLNDVEIVEAVEVASRLLRRLSIPVPSDFRSLRLVTQDLCHTLPQRWEQYGRPMPQRWVEQACELAVQLGTSCGNLLVNYDLH
;
A
#
# COMPACT_ATOMS: atom_id res chain seq x y z
N MET A 1 -17.57 -6.62 1.28
CA MET A 1 -17.08 -5.36 1.89
C MET A 1 -16.68 -4.45 0.74
N HIS A 2 -16.98 -3.14 0.79
CA HIS A 2 -16.53 -2.19 -0.23
C HIS A 2 -15.59 -1.17 0.41
N GLY A 3 -14.42 -0.99 -0.18
CA GLY A 3 -13.53 0.13 0.13
C GLY A 3 -13.78 1.27 -0.83
N TYR A 4 -13.11 2.40 -0.61
CA TYR A 4 -13.17 3.56 -1.51
C TYR A 4 -12.64 3.28 -2.93
N LEU A 5 -11.77 2.26 -3.08
CA LEU A 5 -11.02 1.98 -4.30
C LEU A 5 -11.31 0.60 -4.94
N GLY A 6 -12.21 -0.20 -4.37
CA GLY A 6 -12.51 -1.52 -4.90
C GLY A 6 -13.56 -2.32 -4.13
N LEU A 7 -14.04 -3.38 -4.78
CA LEU A 7 -15.00 -4.32 -4.24
C LEU A 7 -14.29 -5.60 -3.78
N VAL A 8 -14.59 -6.04 -2.56
CA VAL A 8 -14.01 -7.24 -1.95
C VAL A 8 -15.13 -8.21 -1.59
N ILE A 9 -15.16 -9.36 -2.26
CA ILE A 9 -16.23 -10.35 -2.17
C ILE A 9 -15.67 -11.72 -1.77
N PRO A 10 -16.22 -12.38 -0.74
CA PRO A 10 -15.93 -13.79 -0.49
C PRO A 10 -16.37 -14.63 -1.68
N VAL A 11 -15.49 -15.52 -2.15
CA VAL A 11 -15.77 -16.46 -3.24
C VAL A 11 -15.27 -17.85 -2.87
N ARG A 12 -15.55 -18.84 -3.71
CA ARG A 12 -14.98 -20.18 -3.58
C ARG A 12 -14.25 -20.55 -4.86
N ARG A 13 -13.04 -21.11 -4.72
CA ARG A 13 -12.33 -21.80 -5.79
C ARG A 13 -12.54 -23.30 -5.59
N VAL A 14 -13.53 -23.86 -6.28
CA VAL A 14 -14.05 -25.20 -5.97
C VAL A 14 -14.58 -25.20 -4.51
N GLU A 15 -13.92 -25.89 -3.58
CA GLU A 15 -14.28 -25.89 -2.15
C GLU A 15 -13.39 -24.98 -1.29
N GLU A 16 -12.34 -24.40 -1.86
CA GLU A 16 -11.42 -23.51 -1.14
C GLU A 16 -12.05 -22.12 -0.96
N PRO A 17 -12.19 -21.61 0.28
CA PRO A 17 -12.68 -20.26 0.47
C PRO A 17 -11.63 -19.20 0.14
N CYS A 18 -11.98 -18.27 -0.74
CA CYS A 18 -11.11 -17.21 -1.22
C CYS A 18 -11.80 -15.84 -1.10
N VAL A 19 -11.06 -14.79 -1.46
CA VAL A 19 -11.57 -13.43 -1.61
C VAL A 19 -11.23 -12.93 -3.01
N LEU A 20 -12.22 -12.43 -3.73
CA LEU A 20 -12.03 -11.71 -4.98
C LEU A 20 -12.03 -10.20 -4.68
N LYS A 21 -10.93 -9.53 -4.99
CA LYS A 21 -10.82 -8.07 -5.01
C LYS A 21 -10.86 -7.59 -6.45
N VAL A 22 -11.74 -6.65 -6.77
CA VAL A 22 -11.78 -5.95 -8.06
C VAL A 22 -11.66 -4.47 -7.79
N SER A 23 -10.62 -3.85 -8.34
CA SER A 23 -10.29 -2.44 -8.15
C SER A 23 -10.30 -1.71 -9.49
N TRP A 24 -10.26 -0.38 -9.44
CA TRP A 24 -9.99 0.41 -10.66
C TRP A 24 -8.66 0.01 -11.26
N THR A 25 -8.60 -0.06 -12.60
CA THR A 25 -7.37 -0.37 -13.32
C THR A 25 -6.49 0.88 -13.36
N ASP A 26 -5.63 1.03 -12.37
CA ASP A 26 -4.61 2.06 -12.30
C ASP A 26 -3.23 1.45 -11.96
N GLU A 27 -2.21 2.30 -11.90
CA GLU A 27 -0.84 1.91 -11.55
C GLU A 27 -0.74 1.29 -10.14
N ALA A 28 -1.64 1.69 -9.22
CA ALA A 28 -1.67 1.16 -7.87
C ALA A 28 -2.16 -0.30 -7.84
N ALA A 29 -3.15 -0.67 -8.65
CA ALA A 29 -3.62 -2.05 -8.77
C ALA A 29 -2.54 -3.01 -9.31
N SER A 30 -1.70 -2.54 -10.26
CA SER A 30 -0.57 -3.32 -10.76
C SER A 30 0.50 -3.52 -9.68
N SER A 31 0.84 -2.44 -8.96
CA SER A 31 1.83 -2.48 -7.88
C SER A 31 1.39 -3.39 -6.72
N GLU A 32 0.08 -3.43 -6.42
CA GLU A 32 -0.48 -4.33 -5.40
C GLU A 32 -0.28 -5.81 -5.75
N ALA A 33 -0.61 -6.21 -6.98
CA ALA A 33 -0.43 -7.58 -7.42
C ALA A 33 1.04 -8.02 -7.32
N MET A 34 1.95 -7.16 -7.75
CA MET A 34 3.40 -7.40 -7.67
C MET A 34 3.87 -7.51 -6.22
N ALA A 35 3.39 -6.64 -5.32
CA ALA A 35 3.79 -6.65 -3.91
C ALA A 35 3.32 -7.92 -3.21
N LEU A 36 2.06 -8.32 -3.43
CA LEU A 36 1.51 -9.56 -2.88
C LEU A 36 2.21 -10.81 -3.43
N ALA A 37 2.60 -10.80 -4.72
CA ALA A 37 3.40 -11.86 -5.30
C ALA A 37 4.80 -11.94 -4.67
N ALA A 38 5.44 -10.78 -4.42
CA ALA A 38 6.77 -10.72 -3.80
C ALA A 38 6.77 -11.18 -2.34
N TRP A 39 5.75 -10.79 -1.57
CA TRP A 39 5.59 -11.25 -0.19
C TRP A 39 5.16 -12.72 -0.09
N ASN A 40 4.42 -13.25 -1.07
CA ASN A 40 4.07 -14.67 -1.19
C ASN A 40 3.51 -15.28 0.13
N GLY A 41 2.60 -14.58 0.80
CA GLY A 41 2.02 -15.03 2.07
C GLY A 41 2.90 -14.82 3.32
N GLN A 42 4.09 -14.22 3.19
CA GLN A 42 5.02 -13.97 4.30
C GLN A 42 4.69 -12.66 5.02
N GLY A 43 3.64 -12.68 5.84
CA GLY A 43 3.17 -11.51 6.59
C GLY A 43 2.14 -10.66 5.84
N ALA A 44 1.79 -11.04 4.61
CA ALA A 44 0.67 -10.51 3.84
C ALA A 44 -0.24 -11.66 3.40
N VAL A 45 -1.45 -11.33 2.96
CA VAL A 45 -2.37 -12.29 2.34
C VAL A 45 -1.74 -12.91 1.08
N ARG A 46 -1.90 -14.22 0.88
CA ARG A 46 -1.41 -14.92 -0.32
C ARG A 46 -2.23 -14.54 -1.55
N LEU A 47 -1.53 -14.16 -2.62
CA LEU A 47 -2.08 -14.04 -3.96
C LEU A 47 -2.22 -15.42 -4.59
N LEU A 48 -3.46 -15.80 -4.94
CA LEU A 48 -3.78 -17.09 -5.58
C LEU A 48 -3.85 -16.98 -7.11
N ALA A 49 -4.35 -15.86 -7.62
CA ALA A 49 -4.35 -15.50 -9.04
C ALA A 49 -4.51 -14.00 -9.22
N SER A 50 -4.06 -13.45 -10.34
CA SER A 50 -4.27 -12.05 -10.72
C SER A 50 -4.67 -11.93 -12.18
N GLN A 51 -5.48 -10.91 -12.48
CA GLN A 51 -5.76 -10.46 -13.83
C GLN A 51 -5.64 -8.92 -13.86
N PRO A 52 -4.41 -8.38 -14.06
CA PRO A 52 -4.13 -6.95 -13.94
C PRO A 52 -4.97 -6.09 -14.90
N ALA A 53 -5.25 -6.58 -16.10
CA ALA A 53 -6.08 -5.88 -17.08
C ALA A 53 -7.53 -5.63 -16.62
N LEU A 54 -7.99 -6.37 -15.61
CA LEU A 54 -9.31 -6.22 -15.00
C LEU A 54 -9.25 -5.66 -13.57
N GLY A 55 -8.05 -5.32 -13.07
CA GLY A 55 -7.85 -4.90 -11.67
C GLY A 55 -8.26 -6.00 -10.67
N ALA A 56 -8.22 -7.27 -11.07
CA ALA A 56 -8.78 -8.37 -10.31
C ALA A 56 -7.69 -9.21 -9.63
N LEU A 57 -7.89 -9.50 -8.35
CA LEU A 57 -7.01 -10.34 -7.52
C LEU A 57 -7.86 -11.41 -6.81
N LEU A 58 -7.43 -12.66 -6.91
CA LEU A 58 -7.94 -13.76 -6.09
C LEU A 58 -6.95 -14.01 -4.96
N LEU A 59 -7.42 -13.89 -3.72
CA LEU A 59 -6.61 -13.93 -2.51
C LEU A 59 -7.08 -15.06 -1.59
N GLU A 60 -6.20 -15.56 -0.73
CA GLU A 60 -6.63 -16.42 0.37
C GLU A 60 -7.62 -15.67 1.27
N ARG A 61 -8.60 -16.39 1.83
CA ARG A 61 -9.57 -15.77 2.73
C ARG A 61 -9.04 -15.75 4.16
N LEU A 62 -8.71 -14.56 4.66
CA LEU A 62 -8.38 -14.34 6.06
C LEU A 62 -9.61 -14.46 6.97
N ASP A 63 -9.37 -14.76 8.25
CA ASP A 63 -10.40 -14.73 9.29
C ASP A 63 -10.68 -13.29 9.72
N HIS A 64 -11.72 -12.69 9.16
CA HIS A 64 -12.16 -11.32 9.45
C HIS A 64 -12.55 -11.06 10.91
N ARG A 65 -12.67 -12.10 11.76
CA ARG A 65 -12.96 -11.95 13.19
C ARG A 65 -11.71 -11.70 14.03
N ARG A 66 -10.54 -11.68 13.40
CA ARG A 66 -9.24 -11.47 14.05
C ARG A 66 -8.61 -10.20 13.50
N SER A 67 -8.70 -9.12 14.26
CA SER A 67 -8.09 -7.84 13.93
C SER A 67 -7.06 -7.43 15.00
N LEU A 68 -6.02 -6.71 14.60
CA LEU A 68 -5.13 -6.03 15.56
C LEU A 68 -5.84 -4.90 16.32
N ASN A 69 -6.99 -4.42 15.82
CA ASN A 69 -7.81 -3.44 16.52
C ASN A 69 -8.50 -4.02 17.77
N ASP A 70 -8.59 -5.35 17.86
CA ASP A 70 -9.30 -6.05 18.94
C ASP A 70 -8.34 -6.58 20.03
N VAL A 71 -7.04 -6.27 19.94
CA VAL A 71 -6.03 -6.69 20.94
C VAL A 71 -5.44 -5.48 21.66
N GLU A 72 -4.87 -5.71 22.84
CA GLU A 72 -4.22 -4.66 23.62
C GLU A 72 -3.07 -4.01 22.85
N ILE A 73 -2.90 -2.70 23.02
CA ILE A 73 -1.95 -1.91 22.21
C ILE A 73 -0.52 -2.44 22.26
N VAL A 74 -0.07 -2.97 23.41
CA VAL A 74 1.26 -3.54 23.56
C VAL A 74 1.43 -4.77 22.67
N GLU A 75 0.44 -5.66 22.65
CA GLU A 75 0.43 -6.83 21.78
C GLU A 75 0.32 -6.43 20.30
N ALA A 76 -0.54 -5.47 19.98
CA ALA A 76 -0.69 -4.95 18.62
C ALA A 76 0.64 -4.44 18.06
N VAL A 77 1.38 -3.63 18.84
CA VAL A 77 2.69 -3.10 18.46
C VAL A 77 3.72 -4.22 18.25
N GLU A 78 3.73 -5.24 19.09
CA GLU A 78 4.63 -6.39 18.92
C GLU A 78 4.34 -7.19 17.65
N VAL A 79 3.07 -7.42 17.32
CA VAL A 79 2.67 -8.11 16.09
C VAL A 79 2.99 -7.24 14.88
N ALA A 80 2.57 -5.97 14.87
CA ALA A 80 2.83 -5.03 13.78
C ALA A 80 4.32 -4.87 13.49
N SER A 81 5.16 -4.75 14.53
CA SER A 81 6.62 -4.66 14.40
C SER A 81 7.23 -5.91 13.76
N ARG A 82 6.72 -7.10 14.09
CA ARG A 82 7.17 -8.35 13.46
C ARG A 82 6.74 -8.44 12.01
N LEU A 83 5.52 -8.00 11.68
CA LEU A 83 5.02 -7.95 10.30
C LEU A 83 5.83 -6.95 9.47
N LEU A 84 6.06 -5.74 9.97
CA LEU A 84 6.90 -4.74 9.31
C LEU A 84 8.27 -5.28 8.92
N ARG A 85 8.94 -5.98 9.85
CA ARG A 85 10.24 -6.62 9.57
C ARG A 85 10.16 -7.69 8.48
N ARG A 86 9.08 -8.48 8.45
CA ARG A 86 8.87 -9.53 7.44
C ARG A 86 8.56 -8.96 6.05
N LEU A 87 7.79 -7.87 6.01
CA LEU A 87 7.40 -7.21 4.75
C LEU A 87 8.54 -6.39 4.14
N SER A 88 9.54 -6.02 4.95
CA SER A 88 10.73 -5.26 4.55
C SER A 88 11.74 -6.11 3.76
N ILE A 89 11.35 -6.54 2.56
CA ILE A 89 12.21 -7.27 1.61
C ILE A 89 12.85 -6.31 0.60
N PRO A 90 13.97 -6.67 -0.06
CA PRO A 90 14.46 -5.91 -1.20
C PRO A 90 13.37 -5.71 -2.26
N VAL A 91 13.30 -4.51 -2.84
CA VAL A 91 12.28 -4.22 -3.84
C VAL A 91 12.49 -5.08 -5.09
N PRO A 92 11.44 -5.75 -5.61
CA PRO A 92 11.50 -6.37 -6.94
C PRO A 92 11.67 -5.32 -8.04
N SER A 93 11.93 -5.75 -9.29
CA SER A 93 11.94 -4.82 -10.43
C SER A 93 10.58 -4.13 -10.58
N ASP A 94 10.58 -2.97 -11.26
CA ASP A 94 9.37 -2.29 -11.74
C ASP A 94 8.48 -1.63 -10.67
N PHE A 95 9.00 -1.46 -9.44
CA PHE A 95 8.38 -0.56 -8.46
C PHE A 95 8.87 0.87 -8.61
N ARG A 96 7.94 1.81 -8.45
CA ARG A 96 8.28 3.22 -8.34
C ARG A 96 9.06 3.47 -7.05
N SER A 97 10.24 4.08 -7.17
CA SER A 97 11.08 4.38 -6.00
C SER A 97 10.52 5.54 -5.17
N LEU A 98 10.76 5.51 -3.85
CA LEU A 98 10.36 6.59 -2.95
C LEU A 98 10.99 7.93 -3.36
N ARG A 99 12.22 7.90 -3.89
CA ARG A 99 12.89 9.08 -4.47
C ARG A 99 12.04 9.74 -5.57
N LEU A 100 11.55 8.95 -6.53
CA LEU A 100 10.68 9.46 -7.60
C LEU A 100 9.33 9.96 -7.04
N VAL A 101 8.78 9.29 -6.03
CA VAL A 101 7.55 9.76 -5.35
C VAL A 101 7.78 11.13 -4.70
N THR A 102 8.88 11.30 -3.97
CA THR A 102 9.20 12.59 -3.32
C THR A 102 9.48 13.71 -4.32
N GLN A 103 10.11 13.42 -5.45
CA GLN A 103 10.35 14.40 -6.51
C GLN A 103 9.04 14.90 -7.13
N ASP A 104 8.14 13.99 -7.47
CA ASP A 104 6.82 14.35 -7.99
C ASP A 104 5.97 15.08 -6.95
N LEU A 105 6.08 14.71 -5.67
CA LEU A 105 5.41 15.43 -4.59
C LEU A 105 5.86 16.90 -4.55
N CYS A 106 7.17 17.15 -4.59
CA CYS A 106 7.71 18.52 -4.61
C CYS A 106 7.27 19.33 -5.84
N HIS A 107 7.09 18.67 -6.98
CA HIS A 107 6.61 19.33 -8.20
C HIS A 107 5.10 19.62 -8.15
N THR A 108 4.30 18.66 -7.68
CA THR A 108 2.83 18.72 -7.76
C THR A 108 2.17 19.43 -6.57
N LEU A 109 2.79 19.40 -5.38
CA LEU A 109 2.21 19.98 -4.17
C LEU A 109 2.03 21.50 -4.27
N PRO A 110 3.03 22.29 -4.73
CA PRO A 110 2.84 23.74 -4.91
C PRO A 110 1.78 24.07 -5.97
N GLN A 111 1.73 23.30 -7.05
CA GLN A 111 0.74 23.47 -8.13
C GLN A 111 -0.68 23.24 -7.62
N ARG A 112 -0.90 22.16 -6.87
CA ARG A 112 -2.19 21.86 -6.23
C ARG A 112 -2.56 22.93 -5.20
N TRP A 113 -1.59 23.37 -4.40
CA TRP A 113 -1.81 24.43 -3.41
C TRP A 113 -2.33 25.72 -4.06
N GLU A 114 -1.73 26.16 -5.18
CA GLU A 114 -2.23 27.30 -5.96
C GLU A 114 -3.62 27.02 -6.56
N GLN A 115 -3.80 25.86 -7.20
CA GLN A 115 -5.04 25.47 -7.85
C GLN A 115 -6.25 25.46 -6.89
N TYR A 116 -6.04 25.04 -5.65
CA TYR A 116 -7.08 24.99 -4.62
C TYR A 116 -7.21 26.28 -3.80
N GLY A 117 -6.64 27.40 -4.27
CA GLY A 117 -6.81 28.71 -3.65
C GLY A 117 -6.02 28.89 -2.35
N ARG A 118 -4.85 28.25 -2.24
CA ARG A 118 -3.91 28.39 -1.12
C ARG A 118 -4.54 28.04 0.24
N PRO A 119 -5.06 26.81 0.42
CA PRO A 119 -5.90 26.43 1.58
C PRO A 119 -5.14 26.36 2.92
N MET A 120 -3.82 26.55 2.91
CA MET A 120 -2.96 26.48 4.08
C MET A 120 -1.76 27.43 3.92
N PRO A 121 -1.03 27.77 4.99
CA PRO A 121 0.15 28.64 4.90
C PRO A 121 1.24 28.08 3.97
N GLN A 122 1.81 28.94 3.12
CA GLN A 122 2.86 28.57 2.15
C GLN A 122 4.05 27.85 2.82
N ARG A 123 4.45 28.30 4.02
CA ARG A 123 5.54 27.68 4.80
C ARG A 123 5.36 26.18 5.05
N TRP A 124 4.12 25.68 5.13
CA TRP A 124 3.87 24.24 5.32
C TRP A 124 4.12 23.44 4.05
N VAL A 125 3.82 24.04 2.89
CA VAL A 125 4.12 23.45 1.58
C VAL A 125 5.62 23.41 1.36
N GLU A 126 6.32 24.52 1.65
CA GLU A 126 7.79 24.61 1.57
C GLU A 126 8.45 23.57 2.48
N GLN A 127 8.04 23.50 3.75
CA GLN A 127 8.57 22.52 4.70
C GLN A 127 8.30 21.08 4.25
N ALA A 128 7.13 20.78 3.69
CA ALA A 128 6.82 19.45 3.17
C ALA A 128 7.75 19.08 1.99
N CYS A 129 8.01 20.02 1.07
CA CYS A 129 8.94 19.82 -0.03
C CYS A 129 10.39 19.62 0.46
N GLU A 130 10.84 20.41 1.44
CA GLU A 130 12.18 20.26 2.04
C GLU A 130 12.35 18.87 2.68
N LEU A 131 11.37 18.43 3.47
CA LEU A 131 11.37 17.11 4.10
C LEU A 131 11.34 16.00 3.05
N ALA A 132 10.54 16.14 2.00
CA ALA A 132 10.48 15.16 0.92
C ALA A 132 11.85 14.99 0.22
N VAL A 133 12.57 16.08 -0.04
CA VAL A 133 13.93 16.02 -0.62
C VAL A 133 14.92 15.33 0.33
N GLN A 134 14.88 15.67 1.63
CA GLN A 134 15.77 15.06 2.63
C GLN A 134 15.51 13.56 2.82
N LEU A 135 14.24 13.15 2.89
CA LEU A 135 13.87 11.75 3.07
C LEU A 135 14.06 10.94 1.77
N GLY A 136 13.75 11.53 0.62
CA GLY A 136 13.96 10.90 -0.68
C GLY A 136 15.43 10.68 -1.03
N THR A 137 16.34 11.48 -0.49
CA THR A 137 17.79 11.27 -0.70
C THR A 137 18.37 10.15 0.14
N SER A 138 17.81 9.92 1.32
CA SER A 138 18.25 8.90 2.29
C SER A 138 17.45 7.59 2.22
N CYS A 139 16.51 7.46 1.28
CA CYS A 139 15.65 6.28 1.18
C CYS A 139 16.44 5.02 0.81
N GLY A 140 16.11 3.91 1.46
CA GLY A 140 16.63 2.58 1.12
C GLY A 140 15.96 1.96 -0.10
N ASN A 141 16.26 0.68 -0.33
CA ASN A 141 15.74 -0.10 -1.46
C ASN A 141 14.83 -1.25 -1.02
N LEU A 142 14.02 -1.00 0.02
CA LEU A 142 13.09 -1.98 0.57
C LEU A 142 11.69 -1.72 0.05
N LEU A 143 10.94 -2.79 -0.20
CA LEU A 143 9.51 -2.73 -0.48
C LEU A 143 8.78 -2.27 0.78
N VAL A 144 7.87 -1.29 0.63
CA VAL A 144 7.10 -0.71 1.73
C VAL A 144 5.62 -0.72 1.41
N ASN A 145 4.79 -1.00 2.41
CA ASN A 145 3.37 -0.69 2.36
C ASN A 145 3.18 0.79 2.78
N TYR A 146 2.67 1.63 1.89
CA TYR A 146 2.45 3.05 2.16
C TYR A 146 1.15 3.34 2.93
N ASP A 147 0.30 2.34 3.12
CA ASP A 147 -0.99 2.43 3.81
C ASP A 147 -1.12 1.29 4.84
N LEU A 148 -0.22 1.27 5.82
CA LEU A 148 -0.28 0.34 6.94
C LEU A 148 -0.98 1.01 8.13
N HIS A 149 -2.14 0.49 8.53
CA HIS A 149 -2.97 1.01 9.61
C HIS A 149 -3.67 -0.10 10.41
#